data_AF-D3Z6N2-F1
#
_entry.id   AF-D3Z6N2-F1
#
_cell.length_a   1.000
_cell.length_b   1.000
_cell.length_c   1.000
_cell.angle_alpha   90.00
_cell.angle_beta   90.00
_cell.angle_gamma   90.00
#
_symmetry.space_group_name_H-M   'P 1'
#
loop_
_entity.id
_entity.type
_entity.pdbx_description
1 polymer ?
#
loop_
_entity_poly.entity_id
_entity_poly.type
_entity_poly.pdbx_seq_one_letter_code
_entity_poly.pdbx_strand_id
1 'polypeptide(L)'
;MSYFGEHFWGDKNHGFEVLYHCVKQGPVATKELADFIRERANIEETYSKAMAKLSKLASNGTPMGTFAPLWEVFRVSSDKLALCHLELTRKLHDLLKDVLRYGEEQLKTHKKCKEEVLGTVDAVQMLSGVGQLLPKSRENYLSRCMDLERLRRENTSQKEMDKAETKSKKAADSLRRSVDKYNSARADFEIKMLDSALRFQAM
;
A
#
# COMPACT_ATOMS: atom_id res chain seq x y z
N MET A 1 6.11 -3.31 20.31
CA MET A 1 7.06 -3.49 19.18
C MET A 1 6.29 -3.26 17.89
N SER A 2 6.87 -2.52 16.94
CA SER A 2 6.19 -2.18 15.68
C SER A 2 6.82 -3.01 14.57
N TYR A 3 6.05 -3.96 14.04
CA TYR A 3 6.51 -4.80 12.93
C TYR A 3 6.92 -3.96 11.72
N PHE A 4 6.12 -2.97 11.32
CA PHE A 4 6.45 -2.10 10.19
C PHE A 4 7.66 -1.22 10.48
N GLY A 5 7.74 -0.65 11.69
CA GLY A 5 8.87 0.16 12.12
C GLY A 5 10.19 -0.62 12.28
N GLU A 6 10.14 -1.95 12.30
CA GLU A 6 11.32 -2.81 12.44
C GLU A 6 11.77 -3.42 11.10
N HIS A 7 10.86 -3.63 10.14
CA HIS A 7 11.12 -4.47 8.96
C HIS A 7 11.14 -3.72 7.61
N PHE A 8 10.68 -2.48 7.54
CA PHE A 8 10.58 -1.72 6.28
C PHE A 8 11.71 -0.71 6.13
N TRP A 9 12.93 -1.17 6.41
CA TRP A 9 14.17 -0.43 6.14
C TRP A 9 14.89 -1.02 4.92
N GLY A 10 16.20 -0.87 4.85
CA GLY A 10 17.07 -1.46 3.83
C GLY A 10 17.87 -0.43 3.06
N ASP A 11 18.93 -0.89 2.40
CA ASP A 11 19.96 -0.03 1.79
C ASP A 11 19.40 0.91 0.71
N LYS A 12 18.31 0.51 0.07
CA LYS A 12 17.64 1.29 -0.98
C LYS A 12 16.61 2.28 -0.45
N ASN A 13 16.26 2.22 0.84
CA ASN A 13 15.25 3.07 1.48
C ASN A 13 13.85 3.04 0.81
N HIS A 14 13.49 1.94 0.14
CA HIS A 14 12.20 1.79 -0.55
C HIS A 14 11.05 1.34 0.36
N GLY A 15 11.28 1.15 1.66
CA GLY A 15 10.26 0.64 2.58
C GLY A 15 9.00 1.49 2.62
N PHE A 16 9.14 2.82 2.52
CA PHE A 16 8.01 3.74 2.44
C PHE A 16 7.10 3.43 1.25
N GLU A 17 7.68 3.23 0.05
CA GLU A 17 6.92 2.99 -1.18
C GLU A 17 6.13 1.68 -1.09
N VAL A 18 6.75 0.64 -0.53
CA VAL A 18 6.10 -0.66 -0.30
C VAL A 18 4.88 -0.50 0.62
N LEU A 19 5.07 0.14 1.78
CA LEU A 19 4.00 0.34 2.75
C LEU A 19 2.88 1.21 2.18
N TYR A 20 3.23 2.32 1.53
CA TYR A 20 2.25 3.24 0.97
C TYR A 20 1.48 2.61 -0.20
N HIS A 21 2.11 1.72 -0.98
CA HIS A 21 1.41 0.93 -1.98
C HIS A 21 0.40 -0.03 -1.35
N CYS A 22 0.76 -0.72 -0.25
CA CYS A 22 -0.19 -1.57 0.48
C CYS A 22 -1.44 -0.80 0.94
N VAL A 23 -1.25 0.40 1.50
CA VAL A 23 -2.36 1.27 1.93
C VAL A 23 -3.27 1.66 0.74
N LYS A 24 -2.69 1.93 -0.44
CA LYS A 24 -3.45 2.22 -1.66
C LYS A 24 -4.30 1.05 -2.17
N GLN A 25 -3.96 -0.18 -1.83
CA GLN A 25 -4.73 -1.36 -2.24
C GLN A 25 -6.00 -1.56 -1.39
N GLY A 26 -6.09 -0.94 -0.21
CA GLY A 26 -7.26 -1.04 0.68
C GLY A 26 -8.58 -0.70 -0.02
N PRO A 27 -8.72 0.47 -0.67
CA PRO A 27 -9.93 0.82 -1.40
C PRO A 27 -10.28 -0.13 -2.55
N VAL A 28 -9.28 -0.73 -3.20
CA VAL A 28 -9.48 -1.72 -4.26
C VAL A 28 -10.10 -2.99 -3.67
N ALA A 29 -9.53 -3.52 -2.59
CA ALA A 29 -10.05 -4.70 -1.91
C ALA A 29 -11.48 -4.50 -1.37
N THR A 30 -11.78 -3.32 -0.80
CA THR A 30 -13.15 -2.99 -0.34
C THR A 30 -14.16 -2.99 -1.50
N LYS A 31 -13.76 -2.45 -2.66
CA LYS A 31 -14.60 -2.45 -3.85
C LYS A 31 -14.83 -3.87 -4.38
N GLU A 32 -13.78 -4.68 -4.48
CA GLU A 32 -13.88 -6.07 -4.92
C GLU A 32 -14.82 -6.89 -4.02
N LEU A 33 -14.74 -6.68 -2.70
CA LEU A 33 -15.66 -7.31 -1.75
C LEU A 33 -17.11 -6.87 -1.97
N ALA A 34 -17.34 -5.56 -2.17
CA ALA A 34 -18.68 -5.04 -2.45
C ALA A 34 -19.27 -5.62 -3.75
N ASP A 35 -18.45 -5.73 -4.80
CA ASP A 35 -18.85 -6.33 -6.07
C ASP A 35 -19.18 -7.82 -5.91
N PHE A 36 -18.37 -8.56 -5.15
CA PHE A 36 -18.63 -9.96 -4.84
C PHE A 36 -19.94 -10.16 -4.06
N ILE A 37 -20.20 -9.36 -3.02
CA ILE A 37 -21.43 -9.44 -2.23
C ILE A 37 -22.65 -9.14 -3.10
N ARG A 38 -22.54 -8.17 -4.02
CA ARG A 38 -23.62 -7.84 -4.96
C ARG A 38 -23.95 -9.04 -5.86
N GLU A 39 -22.93 -9.68 -6.44
CA GLU A 39 -23.20 -10.86 -7.29
C GLU A 39 -23.72 -12.05 -6.50
N ARG A 40 -23.24 -12.25 -5.26
CA ARG A 40 -23.83 -13.24 -4.37
C ARG A 40 -25.32 -12.94 -4.12
N ALA A 41 -25.68 -11.69 -3.84
CA ALA A 41 -27.07 -11.31 -3.62
C ALA A 41 -27.96 -11.53 -4.85
N ASN A 42 -27.44 -11.24 -6.05
CA ASN A 42 -28.12 -11.48 -7.33
C ASN A 42 -28.40 -12.98 -7.57
N ILE A 43 -27.45 -13.85 -7.24
CA ILE A 43 -27.61 -15.30 -7.33
C ILE A 43 -28.69 -15.79 -6.37
N GLU A 44 -28.64 -15.35 -5.11
CA GLU A 44 -29.63 -15.72 -4.08
C GLU A 44 -31.04 -15.23 -4.46
N GLU A 45 -31.17 -14.04 -5.03
CA GLU A 45 -32.45 -13.51 -5.49
C GLU A 45 -33.02 -14.33 -6.66
N THR A 46 -32.15 -14.72 -7.60
CA THR A 46 -32.53 -15.59 -8.73
C THR A 46 -33.02 -16.95 -8.21
N TYR A 47 -32.34 -17.53 -7.23
CA TYR A 47 -32.73 -18.79 -6.61
C TYR A 47 -34.08 -18.66 -5.88
N SER A 48 -34.27 -17.61 -5.09
CA SER A 48 -35.55 -17.29 -4.45
C SER A 48 -36.69 -17.22 -5.47
N LYS A 49 -36.50 -16.51 -6.59
CA LYS A 49 -37.51 -16.39 -7.65
C LYS A 49 -37.82 -17.74 -8.32
N ALA A 50 -36.79 -18.56 -8.55
CA ALA A 50 -36.96 -19.90 -9.12
C ALA A 50 -37.77 -20.81 -8.17
N MET A 51 -37.49 -20.78 -6.87
CA MET A 51 -38.22 -21.56 -5.87
C MET A 51 -39.66 -21.09 -5.69
N ALA A 52 -39.91 -19.77 -5.75
CA ALA A 52 -41.26 -19.22 -5.75
C ALA A 52 -42.06 -19.68 -6.99
N LYS A 53 -41.42 -19.72 -8.17
CA LYS A 53 -42.03 -20.26 -9.39
C LYS A 53 -42.34 -21.76 -9.27
N LEU A 54 -41.44 -22.54 -8.66
CA LEU A 54 -41.65 -23.97 -8.40
C LEU A 54 -42.82 -24.20 -7.44
N SER A 55 -42.92 -23.42 -6.37
CA SER A 55 -44.07 -23.42 -5.46
C SER A 55 -45.39 -23.18 -6.22
N LYS A 56 -45.43 -22.16 -7.09
CA LYS A 56 -46.60 -21.87 -7.93
C LYS A 56 -46.95 -23.02 -8.89
N LEU A 57 -45.96 -23.72 -9.43
CA LEU A 57 -46.18 -24.89 -10.27
C LEU A 57 -46.82 -26.05 -9.47
N ALA A 58 -46.35 -26.30 -8.25
CA ALA A 58 -46.93 -27.30 -7.37
C ALA A 58 -48.40 -27.00 -7.02
N SER A 59 -48.78 -25.72 -6.90
CA SER A 59 -50.19 -25.31 -6.72
C SER A 59 -51.11 -25.70 -7.88
N ASN A 60 -50.56 -25.94 -9.08
CA ASN A 60 -51.30 -26.36 -10.27
C ASN A 60 -51.29 -27.89 -10.46
N GLY A 61 -50.79 -28.66 -9.49
CA GLY A 61 -50.78 -30.11 -9.52
C GLY A 61 -52.18 -30.71 -9.63
N THR A 62 -52.29 -31.93 -10.19
CA THR A 62 -53.58 -32.62 -10.29
C THR A 62 -54.19 -32.83 -8.90
N PRO A 63 -55.43 -32.38 -8.64
CA PRO A 63 -56.07 -32.47 -7.33
C PRO A 63 -56.67 -33.86 -7.03
N MET A 64 -56.56 -34.80 -7.96
CA MET A 64 -57.13 -36.14 -7.88
C MET A 64 -56.06 -37.22 -7.68
N GLY A 65 -56.44 -38.33 -7.06
CA GLY A 65 -55.56 -39.48 -6.83
C GLY A 65 -54.85 -39.44 -5.48
N THR A 66 -54.28 -40.58 -5.09
CA THR A 66 -53.67 -40.80 -3.77
C THR A 66 -52.44 -39.93 -3.50
N PHE A 67 -51.83 -39.38 -4.55
CA PHE A 67 -50.67 -38.47 -4.45
C PHE A 67 -51.03 -36.99 -4.36
N ALA A 68 -52.31 -36.60 -4.51
CA ALA A 68 -52.73 -35.20 -4.51
C ALA A 68 -52.24 -34.40 -3.28
N PRO A 69 -52.25 -34.94 -2.04
CA PRO A 69 -51.73 -34.23 -0.86
C PRO A 69 -50.23 -33.91 -0.91
N LEU A 70 -49.44 -34.63 -1.71
CA LEU A 70 -47.99 -34.36 -1.81
C LEU A 70 -47.70 -33.04 -2.51
N TRP A 71 -48.56 -32.57 -3.41
CA TRP A 71 -48.40 -31.26 -4.06
C TRP A 71 -48.38 -30.12 -3.05
N GLU A 72 -49.19 -30.22 -2.00
CA GLU A 72 -49.21 -29.23 -0.91
C GLU A 72 -47.89 -29.23 -0.12
N VAL A 73 -47.31 -30.41 0.12
CA VAL A 73 -46.00 -30.54 0.78
C VAL A 73 -44.90 -29.89 -0.06
N PHE A 74 -44.89 -30.11 -1.37
CA PHE A 74 -43.92 -29.47 -2.27
C PHE A 74 -44.14 -27.97 -2.39
N ARG A 75 -45.39 -27.50 -2.43
CA ARG A 75 -45.74 -26.08 -2.46
C ARG A 75 -45.20 -25.36 -1.23
N VAL A 76 -45.54 -25.85 -0.03
CA VAL A 76 -45.13 -25.21 1.24
C VAL A 76 -43.62 -25.26 1.44
N SER A 77 -42.97 -26.39 1.15
CA SER A 77 -41.51 -26.50 1.32
C SER A 77 -40.75 -25.59 0.35
N SER A 78 -41.17 -25.52 -0.92
CA SER A 78 -40.58 -24.62 -1.92
C SER A 78 -40.80 -23.14 -1.58
N ASP A 79 -41.98 -22.78 -1.08
CA ASP A 79 -42.30 -21.42 -0.65
C ASP A 79 -41.42 -20.98 0.54
N LYS A 80 -41.32 -21.83 1.57
CA LYS A 80 -40.44 -21.56 2.72
C LYS A 80 -38.98 -21.41 2.29
N LEU A 81 -38.50 -22.27 1.40
CA LEU A 81 -37.12 -22.17 0.91
C LEU A 81 -36.91 -20.89 0.09
N ALA A 82 -37.86 -20.50 -0.76
CA ALA A 82 -37.83 -19.20 -1.45
C ALA A 82 -37.70 -18.03 -0.45
N LEU A 83 -38.48 -18.04 0.64
CA LEU A 83 -38.41 -17.01 1.68
C LEU A 83 -37.06 -16.98 2.40
N CYS A 84 -36.43 -18.14 2.67
CA CYS A 84 -35.09 -18.20 3.26
C CYS A 84 -34.04 -17.52 2.36
N HIS A 85 -34.06 -17.82 1.05
CA HIS A 85 -33.15 -17.19 0.09
C HIS A 85 -33.41 -15.68 -0.02
N LEU A 86 -34.68 -15.26 -0.03
CA LEU A 86 -35.03 -13.84 -0.04
C LEU A 86 -34.54 -13.10 1.22
N GLU A 87 -34.64 -13.73 2.40
CA GLU A 87 -34.12 -13.17 3.64
C GLU A 87 -32.59 -13.01 3.58
N LEU A 88 -31.88 -14.02 3.04
CA LEU A 88 -30.44 -13.94 2.83
C LEU A 88 -30.07 -12.81 1.86
N THR A 89 -30.78 -12.67 0.74
CA THR A 89 -30.60 -11.53 -0.18
C THR A 89 -30.73 -10.20 0.54
N ARG A 90 -31.73 -10.02 1.41
CA ARG A 90 -31.89 -8.77 2.19
C ARG A 90 -30.70 -8.52 3.12
N LYS A 91 -30.25 -9.54 3.86
CA LYS A 91 -29.08 -9.44 4.74
C LYS A 91 -27.79 -9.10 3.96
N LEU A 92 -27.62 -9.66 2.77
CA LEU A 92 -26.49 -9.34 1.90
C LEU A 92 -26.53 -7.88 1.40
N HIS A 93 -27.72 -7.36 1.09
CA HIS A 93 -27.87 -5.94 0.72
C HIS A 93 -27.58 -5.00 1.88
N ASP A 94 -27.97 -5.36 3.10
CA ASP A 94 -27.65 -4.55 4.28
C ASP A 94 -26.14 -4.58 4.58
N LEU A 95 -25.51 -5.75 4.49
CA LEU A 95 -24.06 -5.88 4.57
C LEU A 95 -23.35 -5.05 3.48
N LEU A 96 -23.87 -5.08 2.24
CA LEU A 96 -23.32 -4.28 1.14
C LEU A 96 -23.35 -2.79 1.46
N LYS A 97 -24.42 -2.27 2.08
CA LYS A 97 -24.49 -0.86 2.51
C LYS A 97 -23.40 -0.54 3.54
N ASP A 98 -23.18 -1.42 4.51
CA ASP A 98 -22.14 -1.23 5.53
C ASP A 98 -20.73 -1.24 4.91
N VAL A 99 -20.47 -2.15 3.97
CA VAL A 99 -19.19 -2.22 3.24
C VAL A 99 -18.96 -0.97 2.40
N LEU A 100 -19.99 -0.48 1.70
CA LEU A 100 -19.90 0.75 0.91
C LEU A 100 -19.65 1.98 1.80
N ARG A 101 -20.34 2.09 2.94
CA ARG A 101 -20.09 3.15 3.93
C ARG A 101 -18.65 3.11 4.44
N TYR A 102 -18.15 1.92 4.79
CA TYR A 102 -16.76 1.75 5.17
C TYR A 102 -15.81 2.18 4.04
N GLY A 103 -16.10 1.84 2.79
CA GLY A 103 -15.31 2.28 1.64
C GLY A 103 -15.20 3.80 1.52
N GLU A 104 -16.28 4.55 1.78
CA GLU A 104 -16.25 6.02 1.79
C GLU A 104 -15.39 6.58 2.94
N GLU A 105 -15.50 6.00 4.14
CA GLU A 105 -14.69 6.36 5.30
C GLU A 105 -13.20 6.04 5.09
N GLN A 106 -12.92 4.90 4.49
CA GLN A 106 -11.57 4.47 4.11
C GLN A 106 -10.96 5.43 3.09
N LEU A 107 -11.72 5.91 2.09
CA LEU A 107 -11.24 6.91 1.12
C LEU A 107 -10.89 8.24 1.78
N LYS A 108 -11.70 8.71 2.74
CA LYS A 108 -11.40 9.93 3.52
C LYS A 108 -10.11 9.76 4.33
N THR A 109 -9.96 8.62 5.01
CA THR A 109 -8.76 8.29 5.79
C THR A 109 -7.52 8.21 4.89
N HIS A 110 -7.64 7.57 3.72
CA HIS A 110 -6.56 7.49 2.74
C HIS A 110 -6.14 8.88 2.24
N LYS A 111 -7.09 9.78 1.96
CA LYS A 111 -6.77 11.16 1.55
C LYS A 111 -5.99 11.91 2.64
N LYS A 112 -6.43 11.82 3.89
CA LYS A 112 -5.74 12.43 5.03
C LYS A 112 -4.33 11.83 5.21
N CYS A 113 -4.21 10.51 5.15
CA CYS A 113 -2.93 9.82 5.23
C CYS A 113 -1.95 10.31 4.15
N LYS A 114 -2.39 10.45 2.90
CA LYS A 114 -1.57 10.97 1.80
C LYS A 114 -0.98 12.35 2.11
N GLU A 115 -1.74 13.24 2.73
CA GLU A 115 -1.29 14.58 3.11
C GLU A 115 -0.28 14.53 4.27
N GLU A 116 -0.52 13.68 5.27
CA GLU A 116 0.36 13.52 6.45
C GLU A 116 1.73 12.93 6.10
N VAL A 117 1.80 12.04 5.11
CA VAL A 117 3.05 11.34 4.75
C VAL A 117 3.89 12.05 3.68
N LEU A 118 3.45 13.23 3.19
CA LEU A 118 4.22 14.01 2.21
C LEU A 118 5.63 14.34 2.70
N GLY A 119 5.77 14.70 3.99
CA GLY A 119 7.08 15.01 4.55
C GLY A 119 8.06 13.84 4.52
N THR A 120 7.55 12.60 4.57
CA THR A 120 8.33 11.37 4.45
C THR A 120 8.77 11.12 3.01
N VAL A 121 7.91 11.41 2.03
CA VAL A 121 8.26 11.37 0.60
C VAL A 121 9.43 12.33 0.32
N ASP A 122 9.34 13.56 0.83
CA ASP A 122 10.39 14.55 0.67
C ASP A 122 11.71 14.07 1.31
N ALA A 123 11.64 13.48 2.51
CA ALA A 123 12.81 12.95 3.20
C ALA A 123 13.47 11.77 2.45
N VAL A 124 12.66 10.85 1.90
CA VAL A 124 13.14 9.75 1.04
C VAL A 124 13.87 10.31 -0.19
N GLN A 125 13.26 11.28 -0.87
CA GLN A 125 13.83 11.86 -2.09
C GLN A 125 15.11 12.66 -1.80
N MET A 126 15.13 13.40 -0.70
CA MET A 126 16.31 14.12 -0.24
C MET A 126 17.45 13.16 0.12
N LEU A 127 17.18 12.10 0.88
CA LEU A 127 18.17 11.08 1.25
C LEU A 127 18.73 10.38 0.00
N SER A 128 17.87 10.02 -0.96
CA SER A 128 18.27 9.44 -2.23
C SER A 128 19.22 10.36 -3.00
N GLY A 129 18.86 11.65 -3.14
CA GLY A 129 19.67 12.64 -3.85
C GLY A 129 21.05 12.85 -3.22
N VAL A 130 21.13 13.01 -1.90
CA VAL A 130 22.42 13.18 -1.22
C VAL A 130 23.24 11.88 -1.19
N GLY A 131 22.57 10.74 -1.12
CA GLY A 131 23.18 9.41 -1.20
C GLY A 131 23.88 9.15 -2.54
N GLN A 132 23.35 9.70 -3.64
CA GLN A 132 24.01 9.62 -4.95
C GLN A 132 25.21 10.58 -5.10
N LEU A 133 25.21 11.71 -4.39
CA LEU A 133 26.28 12.71 -4.47
C LEU A 133 27.48 12.36 -3.60
N LEU A 134 27.26 11.69 -2.47
CA LEU A 134 28.30 11.36 -1.51
C LEU A 134 29.44 10.50 -2.13
N PRO A 135 29.18 9.40 -2.87
CA PRO A 135 30.22 8.62 -3.55
C PRO A 135 31.03 9.45 -4.54
N LYS A 136 30.39 10.34 -5.32
CA LYS A 136 31.07 11.22 -6.29
C LYS A 136 32.02 12.19 -5.61
N SER A 137 31.60 12.76 -4.47
CA SER A 137 32.43 13.64 -3.65
C SER A 137 33.64 12.90 -3.09
N ARG A 138 33.44 11.64 -2.66
CA ARG A 138 34.50 10.75 -2.17
C ARG A 138 35.50 10.40 -3.28
N GLU A 139 35.02 9.98 -4.45
CA GLU A 139 35.86 9.67 -5.61
C GLU A 139 36.69 10.88 -6.06
N ASN A 140 36.08 12.06 -6.13
CA ASN A 140 36.80 13.29 -6.46
C ASN A 140 37.90 13.60 -5.43
N TYR A 141 37.64 13.47 -4.13
CA TYR A 141 38.67 13.63 -3.09
C TYR A 141 39.82 12.64 -3.27
N LEU A 142 39.52 11.34 -3.43
CA LEU A 142 40.54 10.30 -3.63
C LEU A 142 41.38 10.56 -4.88
N SER A 143 40.75 10.99 -5.99
CA SER A 143 41.45 11.38 -7.21
C SER A 143 42.41 12.56 -6.97
N ARG A 144 42.02 13.58 -6.20
CA ARG A 144 42.92 14.70 -5.85
C ARG A 144 44.07 14.27 -4.95
N CYS A 145 43.86 13.33 -4.04
CA CYS A 145 44.93 12.76 -3.21
C CYS A 145 45.94 12.00 -4.08
N MET A 146 45.48 11.15 -5.00
CA MET A 146 46.35 10.42 -5.92
C MET A 146 47.17 11.36 -6.82
N ASP A 147 46.55 12.42 -7.36
CA ASP A 147 47.24 13.43 -8.16
C ASP A 147 48.36 14.12 -7.35
N LEU A 148 48.07 14.47 -6.09
CA LEU A 148 49.05 15.10 -5.19
C LEU A 148 50.22 14.16 -4.87
N GLU A 149 49.96 12.88 -4.62
CA GLU A 149 51.00 11.88 -4.40
C GLU A 149 51.87 11.65 -5.64
N ARG A 150 51.28 11.64 -6.85
CA ARG A 150 52.04 11.54 -8.09
C ARG A 150 53.02 12.70 -8.23
N LEU A 151 52.53 13.94 -8.08
CA LEU A 151 53.37 15.14 -8.19
C LEU A 151 54.49 15.18 -7.14
N ARG A 152 54.24 14.66 -5.93
CA ARG A 152 55.27 14.49 -4.90
C ARG A 152 56.38 13.51 -5.31
N ARG A 153 56.05 12.44 -6.04
CA ARG A 153 57.03 11.45 -6.53
C ARG A 153 57.82 11.96 -7.74
N GLU A 154 57.22 12.80 -8.57
CA GLU A 154 57.82 13.33 -9.80
C GLU A 154 58.75 14.54 -9.56
N ASN A 155 58.94 14.98 -8.30
CA ASN A 155 59.73 16.17 -7.95
C ASN A 155 59.33 17.42 -8.77
N THR A 156 58.03 17.61 -8.93
CA THR A 156 57.45 18.74 -9.67
C THR A 156 57.70 20.07 -8.95
N SER A 157 57.52 21.21 -9.63
CA SER A 157 57.77 22.53 -9.05
C SER A 157 56.91 22.80 -7.79
N GLN A 158 57.47 23.53 -6.82
CA GLN A 158 56.75 23.89 -5.58
C GLN A 158 55.41 24.57 -5.86
N LYS A 159 55.36 25.44 -6.87
CA LYS A 159 54.14 26.14 -7.30
C LYS A 159 53.03 25.18 -7.75
N GLU A 160 53.39 24.09 -8.42
CA GLU A 160 52.43 23.07 -8.87
C GLU A 160 51.98 22.18 -7.72
N MET A 161 52.88 21.86 -6.78
CA MET A 161 52.54 21.17 -5.54
C MET A 161 51.53 21.96 -4.70
N ASP A 162 51.78 23.25 -4.45
CA ASP A 162 50.88 24.12 -3.66
C ASP A 162 49.47 24.20 -4.30
N LYS A 163 49.42 24.23 -5.64
CA LYS A 163 48.17 24.22 -6.40
C LYS A 163 47.42 22.90 -6.25
N ALA A 164 48.11 21.76 -6.27
CA ALA A 164 47.51 20.44 -6.07
C ALA A 164 47.02 20.26 -4.63
N GLU A 165 47.78 20.72 -3.65
CA GLU A 165 47.40 20.68 -2.23
C GLU A 165 46.14 21.52 -1.98
N THR A 166 46.07 22.72 -2.56
CA THR A 166 44.87 23.57 -2.48
C THR A 166 43.63 22.88 -3.08
N LYS A 167 43.78 22.17 -4.20
CA LYS A 167 42.69 21.40 -4.81
C LYS A 167 42.25 20.22 -3.94
N SER A 168 43.21 19.50 -3.35
CA SER A 168 42.93 18.39 -2.43
C SER A 168 42.18 18.88 -1.19
N LYS A 169 42.62 19.99 -0.57
CA LYS A 169 41.94 20.62 0.56
C LYS A 169 40.51 21.03 0.23
N LYS A 170 40.28 21.66 -0.92
CA LYS A 170 38.92 22.01 -1.39
C LYS A 170 38.04 20.78 -1.60
N ALA A 171 38.59 19.69 -2.14
CA ALA A 171 37.86 18.44 -2.32
C ALA A 171 37.53 17.77 -0.97
N ALA A 172 38.44 17.84 0.01
CA ALA A 172 38.20 17.35 1.38
C ALA A 172 37.06 18.13 2.06
N ASP A 173 37.07 19.47 1.97
CA ASP A 173 35.99 20.31 2.51
C ASP A 173 34.65 20.03 1.82
N SER A 174 34.67 19.76 0.51
CA SER A 174 33.48 19.35 -0.23
C SER A 174 32.94 18.00 0.24
N LEU A 175 33.81 17.01 0.43
CA LEU A 175 33.44 15.70 0.96
C LEU A 175 32.85 15.82 2.37
N ARG A 176 33.49 16.60 3.25
CA ARG A 176 32.97 16.87 4.60
C ARG A 176 31.55 17.43 4.57
N ARG A 177 31.29 18.46 3.75
CA ARG A 177 29.94 19.01 3.57
C ARG A 177 28.95 17.99 3.02
N SER A 178 29.37 17.12 2.10
CA SER A 178 28.52 16.04 1.57
C SER A 178 28.16 15.02 2.66
N VAL A 179 29.11 14.66 3.53
CA VAL A 179 28.88 13.77 4.67
C VAL A 179 27.89 14.40 5.66
N ASP A 180 28.10 15.66 6.05
CA ASP A 180 27.23 16.37 6.99
C ASP A 180 25.79 16.45 6.45
N LYS A 181 25.64 16.75 5.15
CA LYS A 181 24.33 16.80 4.48
C LYS A 181 23.66 15.43 4.41
N TYR A 182 24.43 14.37 4.13
CA TYR A 182 23.93 13.00 4.14
C TYR A 182 23.42 12.59 5.51
N ASN A 183 24.22 12.84 6.57
CA ASN A 183 23.86 12.49 7.94
C ASN A 183 22.59 13.21 8.40
N SER A 184 22.46 14.51 8.06
CA SER A 184 21.26 15.28 8.37
C SER A 184 20.02 14.76 7.64
N ALA A 185 20.13 14.44 6.34
CA ALA A 185 19.01 13.86 5.59
C ALA A 185 18.64 12.46 6.10
N ARG A 186 19.64 11.67 6.52
CA ARG A 186 19.45 10.34 7.07
C ARG A 186 18.68 10.38 8.38
N ALA A 187 19.05 11.28 9.30
CA ALA A 187 18.34 11.45 10.57
C ALA A 187 16.88 11.90 10.38
N ASP A 188 16.63 12.87 9.48
CA ASP A 188 15.27 13.31 9.14
C ASP A 188 14.43 12.18 8.54
N PHE A 189 15.02 11.40 7.63
CA PHE A 189 14.37 10.23 7.06
C PHE A 189 14.01 9.18 8.12
N GLU A 190 14.93 8.82 9.02
CA GLU A 190 14.69 7.79 10.04
C GLU A 190 13.50 8.16 10.94
N ILE A 191 13.43 9.41 11.37
CA ILE A 191 12.33 9.90 12.22
C ILE A 191 10.99 9.81 11.48
N LYS A 192 10.94 10.35 10.25
CA LYS A 192 9.70 10.42 9.47
C LYS A 192 9.24 9.06 8.95
N MET A 193 10.18 8.20 8.56
CA MET A 193 9.89 6.84 8.12
C MET A 193 9.32 6.01 9.26
N LEU A 194 9.88 6.13 10.48
CA LEU A 194 9.35 5.43 11.64
C LEU A 194 7.93 5.90 11.98
N ASP A 195 7.68 7.21 12.01
CA ASP A 195 6.34 7.76 12.24
C ASP A 195 5.34 7.27 11.17
N SER A 196 5.74 7.29 9.89
CA SER A 196 4.89 6.79 8.80
C SER A 196 4.63 5.29 8.89
N ALA A 197 5.65 4.49 9.22
CA ALA A 197 5.50 3.05 9.39
C ALA A 197 4.53 2.70 10.52
N LEU A 198 4.61 3.42 11.65
CA LEU A 198 3.66 3.28 12.76
C LEU A 198 2.24 3.65 12.35
N ARG A 199 2.06 4.75 11.62
CA ARG A 199 0.75 5.16 11.08
C ARG A 199 0.18 4.11 10.16
N PHE A 200 0.96 3.65 9.17
CA PHE A 200 0.52 2.64 8.22
C PHE A 200 0.13 1.32 8.89
N GLN A 201 0.77 0.95 10.00
CA GLN A 201 0.42 -0.26 10.74
C GLN A 201 -0.87 -0.11 11.56
N ALA A 202 -1.22 1.11 11.96
CA ALA A 202 -2.42 1.40 12.74
C ALA A 202 -3.68 1.59 11.88
N MET A 203 -3.51 1.72 10.57
CA MET A 203 -4.60 1.80 9.57
C MET A 203 -5.12 0.42 9.19
#